data_AF-A0AAV1DV74-F1
#
_entry.id   AF-A0AAV1DV74-F1
#
_cell.length_a   1.000
_cell.length_b   1.000
_cell.length_c   1.000
_cell.angle_alpha   90.00
_cell.angle_beta   90.00
_cell.angle_gamma   90.00
#
_symmetry.space_group_name_H-M   'P 1'
#
loop_
_entity.id
_entity.type
_entity.pdbx_description
1 polymer ?
#
loop_
_entity_poly.entity_id
_entity_poly.type
_entity_poly.pdbx_seq_one_letter_code
_entity_poly.pdbx_strand_id
1 'polypeptide(L)'
;MDSMTRKQIQNDWSPFEDTKVYPLSKKVVFSFACRIFLGMSDDDDDQALMNVDTLKRYFYLEESFMFSLPVDLPGTGYSKAMRAGKISKEGILKAIIGKIQQGHVDDDGEQSVGLLTHILFRSKTYNKGFIREKDVWNALTGVLLPAYDDITAAITFLLKYLAQLPHIYTQVYTVLNAAVYHIWIERNSRRFGGEVAIVGSRAEQIKIAVKTNILNSCES
;
A
#
# COMPACT_ATOMS: atom_id res chain seq x y z
N MET A 1 -5.02 4.77 -4.76
CA MET A 1 -4.29 3.50 -4.88
C MET A 1 -3.95 3.22 -6.33
N ASP A 2 -4.96 3.08 -7.22
CA ASP A 2 -4.77 2.75 -8.65
C ASP A 2 -3.80 3.68 -9.41
N SER A 3 -3.87 5.01 -9.20
CA SER A 3 -2.98 5.96 -9.90
C SER A 3 -1.50 5.84 -9.50
N MET A 4 -1.21 5.67 -8.20
CA MET A 4 0.16 5.53 -7.67
C MET A 4 0.78 4.22 -8.15
N THR A 5 0.04 3.12 -8.05
CA THR A 5 0.48 1.81 -8.55
C THR A 5 0.69 1.85 -10.07
N ARG A 6 -0.21 2.48 -10.83
CA ARG A 6 -0.05 2.62 -12.29
C ARG A 6 1.17 3.45 -12.67
N LYS A 7 1.42 4.58 -11.99
CA LYS A 7 2.62 5.43 -12.19
C LYS A 7 3.90 4.63 -11.93
N GLN A 8 3.95 3.86 -10.84
CA GLN A 8 5.09 3.00 -10.52
C GLN A 8 5.27 1.85 -11.51
N ILE A 9 4.19 1.18 -11.94
CA ILE A 9 4.29 0.13 -12.97
C ILE A 9 4.80 0.72 -14.29
N GLN A 10 4.28 1.86 -14.70
CA GLN A 10 4.67 2.50 -15.96
C GLN A 10 6.13 2.98 -15.95
N ASN A 11 6.63 3.45 -14.81
CA ASN A 11 7.98 3.99 -14.69
C ASN A 11 9.03 2.93 -14.34
N ASP A 12 8.69 1.99 -13.44
CA ASP A 12 9.65 1.07 -12.83
C ASP A 12 9.54 -0.37 -13.35
N TRP A 13 8.45 -0.75 -14.03
CA TRP A 13 8.22 -2.13 -14.52
C TRP A 13 8.18 -2.20 -16.05
N SER A 14 7.22 -1.49 -16.67
CA SER A 14 6.95 -1.56 -18.11
C SER A 14 8.13 -1.26 -19.05
N PRO A 15 9.10 -0.38 -18.70
CA PRO A 15 10.24 -0.10 -19.57
C PRO A 15 11.28 -1.22 -19.61
N PHE A 16 11.23 -2.18 -18.68
CA PHE A 16 12.25 -3.21 -18.51
C PHE A 16 11.72 -4.58 -18.91
N GLU A 17 12.51 -5.33 -19.67
CA GLU A 17 12.19 -6.71 -20.06
C GLU A 17 12.22 -7.65 -18.84
N ASP A 18 13.25 -7.51 -18.02
CA ASP A 18 13.40 -8.23 -16.75
C ASP A 18 13.26 -7.29 -15.56
N THR A 19 12.31 -7.61 -14.67
CA THR A 19 11.98 -6.75 -13.53
C THR A 19 12.11 -7.50 -12.21
N LYS A 20 12.79 -6.88 -11.24
CA LYS A 20 12.90 -7.40 -9.86
C LYS A 20 11.62 -7.07 -9.09
N VAL A 21 10.66 -8.00 -9.12
CA VAL A 21 9.33 -7.84 -8.53
C VAL A 21 9.36 -7.51 -7.04
N TYR A 22 10.17 -8.20 -6.24
CA TYR A 22 10.20 -8.01 -4.78
C TYR A 22 10.54 -6.57 -4.36
N PRO A 23 11.71 -5.99 -4.73
CA PRO A 23 12.06 -4.63 -4.32
C PRO A 23 11.09 -3.56 -4.85
N LEU A 24 10.50 -3.77 -6.03
CA LEU A 24 9.54 -2.83 -6.59
C LEU A 24 8.17 -2.90 -5.91
N SER A 25 7.68 -4.12 -5.64
CA SER A 25 6.47 -4.32 -4.84
C SER A 25 6.65 -3.70 -3.46
N LYS A 26 7.82 -3.89 -2.85
CA LYS A 26 8.17 -3.32 -1.54
C LYS A 26 8.06 -1.80 -1.54
N LYS A 27 8.61 -1.14 -2.57
CA LYS A 27 8.54 0.31 -2.75
C LYS A 27 7.08 0.78 -2.84
N VAL A 28 6.25 0.14 -3.67
CA VAL A 28 4.84 0.50 -3.86
C VAL A 28 4.05 0.35 -2.56
N VAL A 29 4.18 -0.80 -1.91
CA VAL A 29 3.43 -1.13 -0.70
C VAL A 29 3.87 -0.24 0.47
N PHE A 30 5.17 0.06 0.60
CA PHE A 30 5.67 0.99 1.61
C PHE A 30 5.07 2.40 1.44
N SER A 31 5.12 2.96 0.22
CA SER A 31 4.49 4.27 -0.06
C SER A 31 3.00 4.26 0.25
N PHE A 32 2.30 3.16 -0.04
CA PHE A 32 0.89 3.01 0.27
C PHE A 32 0.63 2.97 1.79
N ALA A 33 1.44 2.23 2.54
CA ALA A 33 1.34 2.15 4.00
C ALA A 33 1.60 3.53 4.64
N CYS A 34 2.63 4.26 4.20
CA CYS A 34 2.89 5.63 4.64
C CYS A 34 1.71 6.56 4.33
N ARG A 35 1.12 6.46 3.13
CA ARG A 35 -0.04 7.28 2.78
C ARG A 35 -1.26 6.98 3.64
N ILE A 36 -1.59 5.71 3.87
CA ILE A 36 -2.74 5.35 4.71
C ILE A 36 -2.50 5.77 6.16
N PHE A 37 -1.38 5.37 6.75
CA PHE A 37 -1.20 5.48 8.20
C PHE A 37 -0.69 6.86 8.62
N LEU A 38 0.17 7.48 7.82
CA LEU A 38 0.81 8.76 8.13
C LEU A 38 0.23 9.94 7.32
N GLY A 39 -0.51 9.67 6.25
CA GLY A 39 -0.99 10.71 5.34
C GLY A 39 0.18 11.39 4.63
N MET A 40 1.27 10.66 4.39
CA MET A 40 2.44 11.15 3.64
C MET A 40 2.37 10.64 2.21
N SER A 41 2.64 11.50 1.25
CA SER A 41 2.68 11.15 -0.17
C SER A 41 4.05 11.47 -0.78
N ASP A 42 4.39 10.78 -1.88
CA ASP A 42 5.63 11.03 -2.62
C ASP A 42 5.62 12.41 -3.32
N ASP A 43 4.43 13.00 -3.50
CA ASP A 43 4.22 14.30 -4.14
C ASP A 43 4.10 15.44 -3.09
N ASP A 44 4.26 15.14 -1.80
CA ASP A 44 4.28 16.15 -0.74
C ASP A 44 5.63 16.90 -0.82
N ASP A 45 5.64 18.04 -1.49
CA ASP A 45 6.74 19.04 -1.54
C ASP A 45 6.95 19.76 -0.18
N ASP A 46 6.45 19.16 0.90
CA ASP A 46 6.45 19.79 2.20
C ASP A 46 7.87 19.84 2.75
N GLN A 47 8.24 21.02 3.25
CA GLN A 47 9.45 21.35 4.00
C GLN A 47 9.66 20.53 5.30
N ALA A 48 8.99 19.39 5.43
CA ALA A 48 9.23 18.42 6.47
C ALA A 48 10.62 17.80 6.26
N LEU A 49 11.39 17.72 7.34
CA LEU A 49 12.73 17.13 7.40
C LEU A 49 12.80 15.65 6.93
N MET A 50 11.67 15.05 6.56
CA MET A 50 11.51 13.63 6.29
C MET A 50 10.40 13.37 5.27
N ASN A 51 10.78 12.84 4.10
CA ASN A 51 9.88 12.37 3.05
C ASN A 51 9.78 10.83 3.04
N VAL A 52 8.88 10.28 2.22
CA VAL A 52 8.65 8.83 2.10
C VAL A 52 9.93 8.08 1.68
N ASP A 53 10.76 8.67 0.81
CA ASP A 53 12.03 8.07 0.39
C ASP A 53 13.05 7.94 1.52
N THR A 54 13.17 8.98 2.35
CA THR A 54 14.06 8.98 3.52
C THR A 54 13.57 7.96 4.55
N LEU A 55 12.26 7.91 4.79
CA LEU A 55 11.63 6.91 5.65
C LEU A 55 11.95 5.50 5.21
N LYS A 56 11.68 5.21 3.93
CA LYS A 56 11.93 3.92 3.31
C LYS A 56 13.36 3.46 3.55
N ARG A 57 14.35 4.35 3.37
CA ARG A 57 15.77 4.02 3.59
C ARG A 57 16.05 3.56 5.02
N TYR A 58 15.52 4.26 6.02
CA TYR A 58 15.76 3.89 7.42
C TYR A 58 14.99 2.62 7.83
N PHE A 59 13.72 2.50 7.42
CA PHE A 59 12.92 1.29 7.68
C PHE A 59 13.53 0.04 7.05
N TYR A 60 14.01 0.13 5.81
CA TYR A 60 14.67 -1.02 5.18
C TYR A 60 15.98 -1.38 5.87
N LEU A 61 16.71 -0.39 6.41
CA LEU A 61 17.93 -0.65 7.17
C LEU A 61 17.61 -1.32 8.52
N GLU A 62 16.57 -0.86 9.22
CA GLU A 62 16.08 -1.48 10.45
C GLU A 62 15.68 -2.93 10.22
N GLU A 63 14.83 -3.17 9.21
CA GLU A 63 14.35 -4.49 8.85
C GLU A 63 15.49 -5.45 8.47
N SER A 64 16.47 -4.98 7.68
CA SER A 64 17.62 -5.78 7.25
C SER A 64 18.44 -6.35 8.41
N PHE A 65 18.38 -5.72 9.59
CA PHE A 65 19.08 -6.17 10.78
C PHE A 65 18.16 -6.46 11.96
N MET A 66 16.85 -6.54 11.74
CA MET A 66 15.86 -6.79 12.80
C MET A 66 16.10 -8.14 13.48
N PHE A 67 16.54 -9.14 12.72
CA PHE A 67 16.88 -10.48 13.22
C PHE A 67 18.39 -10.67 13.46
N SER A 68 19.17 -9.59 13.54
CA SER A 68 20.59 -9.68 13.86
C SER A 68 20.84 -9.95 15.35
N LEU A 69 22.07 -10.38 15.67
CA LEU A 69 22.47 -10.61 17.06
C LEU A 69 22.31 -9.31 17.87
N PRO A 70 21.64 -9.31 19.04
CA PRO A 70 21.32 -8.11 19.80
C PRO A 70 22.54 -7.58 20.58
N VAL A 71 23.59 -7.21 19.84
CA VAL A 71 24.87 -6.72 20.37
C VAL A 71 25.14 -5.35 19.77
N ASP A 72 25.04 -4.30 20.61
CA ASP A 72 25.30 -2.92 20.20
C ASP A 72 26.79 -2.59 20.23
N LEU A 73 27.51 -3.10 19.24
CA LEU A 73 28.90 -2.75 18.99
C LEU A 73 29.05 -2.00 17.66
N PRO A 74 29.97 -1.03 17.56
CA PRO A 74 30.18 -0.29 16.31
C PRO A 74 30.52 -1.25 15.17
N GLY A 75 29.81 -1.10 14.05
CA GLY A 75 29.98 -1.95 12.85
C GLY A 75 29.01 -3.13 12.75
N THR A 76 28.35 -3.53 13.85
CA THR A 76 27.34 -4.59 13.83
C THR A 76 26.07 -4.18 13.08
N GLY A 77 25.31 -5.18 12.61
CA GLY A 77 23.97 -4.97 12.04
C GLY A 77 23.02 -4.33 13.04
N TYR A 78 23.01 -4.82 14.29
CA TYR A 78 22.17 -4.30 15.36
C TYR A 78 22.45 -2.82 15.64
N SER A 79 23.72 -2.40 15.75
CA SER A 79 24.06 -0.98 15.94
C SER A 79 23.60 -0.10 14.76
N LYS A 80 23.62 -0.62 13.53
CA LYS A 80 23.08 0.09 12.35
C LYS A 80 21.56 0.23 12.42
N ALA A 81 20.83 -0.84 12.77
CA ALA A 81 19.38 -0.79 12.97
C ALA A 81 18.99 0.17 14.10
N MET A 82 19.68 0.14 15.23
CA MET A 82 19.41 1.04 16.36
C MET A 82 19.58 2.52 15.97
N ARG A 83 20.60 2.85 15.17
CA ARG A 83 20.80 4.22 14.67
C ARG A 83 19.73 4.63 13.68
N ALA A 84 19.34 3.74 12.76
CA ALA A 84 18.24 4.01 11.84
C ALA A 84 16.92 4.22 12.58
N GLY A 85 16.59 3.35 13.53
CA GLY A 85 15.42 3.43 14.40
C GLY A 85 15.32 4.75 15.16
N LYS A 86 16.46 5.27 15.62
CA LYS A 86 16.50 6.58 16.29
C LYS A 86 16.15 7.72 15.32
N ILE A 87 16.75 7.72 14.13
CA ILE A 87 16.54 8.78 13.13
C ILE A 87 15.10 8.73 12.57
N SER A 88 14.60 7.53 12.25
CA SER A 88 13.24 7.34 11.75
C SER A 88 12.20 7.75 12.78
N LYS A 89 12.41 7.38 14.05
CA LYS A 89 11.58 7.82 15.17
C LYS A 89 11.52 9.34 15.30
N GLU A 90 12.68 10.00 15.35
CA GLU A 90 12.74 11.45 15.52
C GLU A 90 12.04 12.19 14.37
N GLY A 91 12.25 11.77 13.12
CA GLY A 91 11.64 12.41 11.97
C GLY A 91 10.13 12.22 11.89
N ILE A 92 9.62 11.01 12.17
CA ILE A 92 8.18 10.74 12.13
C ILE A 92 7.45 11.40 13.28
N LEU A 93 8.02 11.38 14.49
CA LEU A 93 7.43 12.09 15.62
C LEU A 93 7.30 13.58 15.31
N LYS A 94 8.32 14.21 14.72
CA LYS A 94 8.23 15.62 14.28
C LYS A 94 7.12 15.83 13.24
N ALA A 95 7.01 14.93 12.25
CA ALA A 95 5.97 15.03 11.22
C ALA A 95 4.55 14.88 11.80
N ILE A 96 4.32 13.84 12.62
CA ILE A 96 3.00 13.56 13.24
C ILE A 96 2.64 14.67 14.24
N ILE A 97 3.56 15.05 15.13
CA ILE A 97 3.31 16.09 16.12
C ILE A 97 3.06 17.43 15.43
N GLY A 98 3.82 17.76 14.38
CA GLY A 98 3.60 18.96 13.58
C GLY A 98 2.19 19.00 12.98
N LYS A 99 1.74 17.91 12.34
CA LYS A 99 0.38 17.80 11.79
C LYS A 99 -0.71 17.92 12.87
N ILE A 100 -0.49 17.31 14.05
CA ILE A 100 -1.42 17.40 15.18
C ILE A 100 -1.49 18.82 15.77
N GLN A 101 -0.37 19.53 15.86
CA GLN A 101 -0.30 20.87 16.45
C GLN A 101 -0.89 21.95 15.54
N GLN A 102 -0.81 21.77 14.22
CA GLN A 102 -1.32 22.73 13.24
C GLN A 102 -2.84 22.67 13.04
N GLY A 103 -3.57 21.83 13.78
CA GLY A 103 -5.04 21.80 13.71
C GLY A 103 -5.61 21.23 12.40
N HIS A 104 -4.80 20.55 11.58
CA HIS A 104 -5.25 19.92 10.31
C HIS A 104 -6.25 18.76 10.51
N VAL A 105 -6.76 18.53 11.71
CA VAL A 105 -7.65 17.41 12.06
C VAL A 105 -9.12 17.83 12.19
N ASP A 106 -9.45 19.08 11.85
CA ASP A 106 -10.84 19.58 11.92
C ASP A 106 -11.67 19.23 10.66
N ASP A 107 -12.67 18.39 10.91
CA ASP A 107 -13.93 18.00 10.23
C ASP A 107 -14.06 17.83 8.69
N ASP A 108 -13.26 18.48 7.84
CA ASP A 108 -13.59 18.57 6.39
C ASP A 108 -12.59 17.91 5.43
N GLY A 109 -11.65 17.09 5.90
CA GLY A 109 -10.59 16.55 5.04
C GLY A 109 -10.03 15.20 5.45
N GLU A 110 -10.79 14.13 5.26
CA GLU A 110 -10.44 12.71 5.53
C GLU A 110 -9.17 12.20 4.80
N GLN A 111 -8.55 13.02 3.94
CA GLN A 111 -7.49 12.58 3.02
C GLN A 111 -6.06 13.05 3.37
N SER A 112 -5.88 14.01 4.28
CA SER A 112 -4.55 14.58 4.61
C SER A 112 -3.94 14.06 5.93
N VAL A 113 -4.79 13.59 6.86
CA VAL A 113 -4.38 13.11 8.18
C VAL A 113 -4.46 11.59 8.19
N GLY A 114 -3.32 10.90 8.03
CA GLY A 114 -3.29 9.44 8.01
C GLY A 114 -3.98 8.79 9.21
N LEU A 115 -4.45 7.55 9.04
CA LEU A 115 -5.26 6.81 10.01
C LEU A 115 -4.63 6.78 11.41
N LEU A 116 -3.32 6.53 11.51
CA LEU A 116 -2.64 6.50 12.81
C LEU A 116 -2.61 7.90 13.44
N THR A 117 -2.32 8.93 12.65
CA THR A 117 -2.36 10.33 13.11
C THR A 117 -3.73 10.70 13.65
N HIS A 118 -4.80 10.27 12.99
CA HIS A 118 -6.18 10.49 13.42
C HIS A 118 -6.53 9.72 14.71
N ILE A 119 -6.12 8.44 14.82
CA ILE A 119 -6.30 7.65 16.06
C ILE A 119 -5.58 8.31 17.23
N LEU A 120 -4.34 8.77 17.02
CA LEU A 120 -3.54 9.44 18.04
C LEU A 120 -4.18 10.76 18.46
N PHE A 121 -4.64 11.58 17.50
CA PHE A 121 -5.37 12.82 17.79
C PHE A 121 -6.61 12.57 18.64
N ARG A 122 -7.48 11.62 18.25
CA ARG A 122 -8.66 11.27 19.03
C ARG A 122 -8.30 10.78 20.43
N SER A 123 -7.27 9.95 20.57
CA SER A 123 -6.80 9.46 21.87
C SER A 123 -6.38 10.61 22.81
N LYS A 124 -5.77 11.68 22.29
CA LYS A 124 -5.44 12.89 23.08
C LYS A 124 -6.70 13.59 23.58
N THR A 125 -7.70 13.73 22.71
CA THR A 125 -8.97 14.40 23.02
C THR A 125 -9.78 13.64 24.07
N TYR A 126 -9.85 12.30 23.98
CA TYR A 126 -10.60 11.48 24.93
C TYR A 126 -9.95 11.38 26.32
N ASN A 127 -8.64 11.16 26.39
CA ASN A 127 -7.96 10.94 27.69
C ASN A 127 -7.43 12.22 28.35
N LYS A 128 -7.65 13.41 27.77
CA LYS A 128 -7.10 14.71 28.23
C LYS A 128 -5.59 14.66 28.54
N GLY A 129 -4.89 13.69 27.96
CA GLY A 129 -3.55 13.28 28.36
C GLY A 129 -2.54 13.54 27.26
N PHE A 130 -1.31 13.82 27.68
CA PHE A 130 -0.16 13.92 26.79
C PHE A 130 0.10 12.56 26.12
N ILE A 131 0.06 12.50 24.79
CA ILE A 131 0.50 11.29 24.08
C ILE A 131 2.01 11.20 24.24
N ARG A 132 2.51 10.14 24.88
CA ARG A 132 3.95 9.93 25.02
C ARG A 132 4.53 9.55 23.67
N GLU A 133 5.66 10.13 23.30
CA GLU A 133 6.38 9.83 22.06
C GLU A 133 6.66 8.33 21.87
N LYS A 134 6.93 7.62 22.97
CA LYS A 134 7.13 6.17 22.94
C LYS A 134 5.89 5.40 22.48
N ASP A 135 4.70 5.86 22.84
CA ASP A 135 3.45 5.17 22.52
C ASP A 135 3.10 5.40 21.05
N VAL A 136 3.35 6.62 20.53
CA VAL A 136 3.26 6.94 19.10
C VAL A 136 4.20 6.07 18.28
N TRP A 137 5.46 6.00 18.69
CA TRP A 137 6.47 5.20 17.98
C TRP A 137 6.11 3.70 17.99
N ASN A 138 5.69 3.16 19.13
CA ASN A 138 5.31 1.75 19.24
C ASN A 138 4.07 1.42 18.40
N ALA A 139 3.07 2.32 18.37
CA ALA A 139 1.90 2.15 17.52
C ALA A 139 2.28 2.20 16.03
N LEU A 140 3.21 3.08 15.68
CA LEU A 140 3.70 3.17 14.31
C LEU A 140 4.46 1.93 13.88
N THR A 141 5.47 1.49 14.65
CA THR A 141 6.25 0.30 14.30
C THR A 141 5.37 -0.94 14.29
N GLY A 142 4.41 -1.04 15.21
CA GLY A 142 3.45 -2.14 15.27
C GLY A 142 2.49 -2.21 14.09
N VAL A 143 2.25 -1.10 13.38
CA VAL A 143 1.34 -1.05 12.23
C VAL A 143 2.09 -1.00 10.90
N LEU A 144 3.15 -0.20 10.80
CA LEU A 144 3.83 0.06 9.54
C LEU A 144 4.74 -1.09 9.12
N LEU A 145 5.49 -1.71 10.04
CA LEU A 145 6.39 -2.83 9.71
C LEU A 145 5.62 -4.04 9.12
N PRO A 146 4.54 -4.54 9.75
CA PRO A 146 3.76 -5.64 9.19
C PRO A 146 3.02 -5.25 7.91
N ALA A 147 2.60 -3.99 7.80
CA ALA A 147 1.78 -3.53 6.68
C ALA A 147 2.49 -3.61 5.33
N TYR A 148 3.81 -3.52 5.27
CA TYR A 148 4.51 -3.57 3.98
C TYR A 148 5.21 -4.90 3.69
N ASP A 149 5.85 -5.54 4.67
CA ASP A 149 6.73 -6.68 4.36
C ASP A 149 5.94 -7.93 3.96
N ASP A 150 4.90 -8.26 4.73
CA ASP A 150 4.03 -9.41 4.48
C ASP A 150 3.27 -9.28 3.15
N ILE A 151 2.74 -8.08 2.87
CA ILE A 151 2.03 -7.79 1.61
C ILE A 151 3.01 -7.85 0.43
N THR A 152 4.24 -7.37 0.59
CA THR A 152 5.28 -7.47 -0.43
C THR A 152 5.61 -8.92 -0.76
N ALA A 153 5.79 -9.75 0.26
CA ALA A 153 6.03 -11.18 0.09
C ALA A 153 4.84 -11.85 -0.62
N ALA A 154 3.61 -11.57 -0.20
CA ALA A 154 2.40 -12.10 -0.82
C ALA A 154 2.28 -11.74 -2.31
N ILE A 155 2.49 -10.47 -2.68
CA ILE A 155 2.51 -10.01 -4.08
C ILE A 155 3.60 -10.73 -4.87
N THR A 156 4.79 -10.86 -4.29
CA THR A 156 5.93 -11.52 -4.94
C THR A 156 5.65 -12.99 -5.20
N PHE A 157 5.10 -13.71 -4.23
CA PHE A 157 4.71 -15.11 -4.39
C PHE A 157 3.56 -15.28 -5.38
N LEU A 158 2.55 -14.41 -5.31
CA LEU A 158 1.45 -14.41 -6.28
C LEU A 158 1.97 -14.28 -7.71
N LEU A 159 2.81 -13.29 -7.98
CA LEU A 159 3.38 -13.08 -9.32
C LEU A 159 4.28 -14.23 -9.74
N LYS A 160 5.08 -14.79 -8.81
CA LYS A 160 5.89 -16.00 -9.08
C LYS A 160 5.01 -17.18 -9.50
N TYR A 161 3.94 -17.49 -8.76
CA TYR A 161 3.08 -18.62 -9.07
C TYR A 161 2.27 -18.41 -10.35
N LEU A 162 1.80 -17.20 -10.62
CA LEU A 162 1.12 -16.87 -11.88
C LEU A 162 2.07 -17.01 -13.07
N ALA A 163 3.33 -16.60 -12.94
CA ALA A 163 4.33 -16.78 -13.98
C ALA A 163 4.67 -18.27 -14.24
N GLN A 164 4.64 -19.10 -13.19
CA GLN A 164 4.92 -20.54 -13.29
C GLN A 164 3.71 -21.36 -13.78
N LEU A 165 2.48 -20.85 -13.66
CA LEU A 165 1.23 -21.57 -13.96
C LEU A 165 0.38 -20.79 -14.97
N PRO A 166 0.69 -20.85 -16.28
CA PRO A 166 0.03 -20.07 -17.32
C PRO A 166 -1.49 -20.30 -17.45
N HIS A 167 -1.94 -21.52 -17.14
CA HIS A 167 -3.37 -21.88 -17.16
C HIS A 167 -4.15 -21.11 -16.08
N ILE A 168 -3.58 -20.98 -14.87
CA ILE A 168 -4.18 -20.19 -13.78
C ILE A 168 -4.13 -18.71 -14.15
N TYR A 169 -3.00 -18.22 -14.68
CA TYR A 169 -2.89 -16.84 -15.14
C TYR A 169 -3.99 -16.48 -16.14
N THR A 170 -4.25 -17.34 -17.12
CA THR A 170 -5.29 -17.11 -18.14
C THR A 170 -6.69 -17.06 -17.52
N GLN A 171 -6.98 -17.94 -16.56
CA GLN A 171 -8.26 -17.92 -15.83
C GLN A 171 -8.43 -16.64 -15.02
N VAL A 172 -7.41 -16.26 -14.23
CA VAL A 172 -7.40 -15.03 -13.43
C VAL A 172 -7.57 -13.81 -14.32
N TYR A 173 -6.84 -13.73 -15.44
CA TYR A 173 -6.95 -12.65 -16.42
C TYR A 173 -8.36 -12.55 -17.02
N THR A 174 -8.96 -13.70 -17.37
CA THR A 174 -10.31 -13.75 -17.94
C THR A 174 -11.36 -13.24 -16.95
N VAL A 175 -11.29 -13.69 -15.69
CA VAL A 175 -12.21 -13.28 -14.63
C VAL A 175 -12.05 -11.80 -14.29
N LEU A 176 -10.82 -11.31 -14.15
CA LEU A 176 -10.55 -9.90 -13.85
C LEU A 176 -11.06 -8.99 -14.97
N ASN A 177 -10.81 -9.33 -16.23
CA ASN A 177 -11.32 -8.56 -17.36
C ASN A 177 -12.84 -8.54 -17.37
N ALA A 178 -13.50 -9.68 -17.18
CA ALA A 178 -14.96 -9.75 -17.11
C ALA A 178 -15.51 -8.86 -15.99
N ALA A 179 -14.90 -8.89 -14.80
CA ALA A 179 -15.30 -8.04 -13.67
C ALA A 179 -15.13 -6.55 -13.98
N VAL A 180 -14.01 -6.14 -14.59
CA VAL A 180 -13.78 -4.75 -15.01
C VAL A 180 -14.83 -4.29 -16.03
N TYR A 181 -15.16 -5.13 -17.01
CA TYR A 181 -16.22 -4.84 -17.98
C TYR A 181 -17.58 -4.69 -17.31
N HIS A 182 -17.93 -5.57 -16.37
CA HIS A 182 -19.18 -5.47 -15.61
C HIS A 182 -19.26 -4.18 -14.79
N ILE A 183 -18.20 -3.84 -14.05
CA ILE A 183 -18.13 -2.58 -13.27
C ILE A 183 -18.23 -1.37 -14.20
N TRP A 184 -17.57 -1.38 -15.35
CA TRP A 184 -17.64 -0.31 -16.33
C TRP A 184 -19.07 -0.13 -16.87
N ILE A 185 -19.75 -1.22 -17.21
CA ILE A 185 -21.15 -1.21 -17.68
C ILE A 185 -22.07 -0.64 -16.60
N GLU A 186 -21.98 -1.12 -15.37
CA GLU A 186 -22.83 -0.63 -14.27
C GLU A 186 -22.59 0.85 -13.98
N ARG A 187 -21.32 1.28 -13.98
CA ARG A 187 -20.94 2.65 -13.68
C ARG A 187 -21.35 3.62 -14.79
N ASN A 188 -21.32 3.19 -16.05
CA ASN A 188 -21.76 4.01 -17.19
C ASN A 188 -23.28 3.96 -17.42
N SER A 189 -23.95 2.86 -17.10
CA SER A 189 -25.41 2.76 -17.14
C SER A 189 -26.06 3.75 -16.16
N ARG A 190 -25.48 3.94 -14.97
CA ARG A 190 -25.92 4.97 -14.00
C ARG A 190 -25.61 6.41 -14.45
N ARG A 191 -24.62 6.61 -15.33
CA ARG A 191 -24.17 7.93 -15.79
C ARG A 191 -24.93 8.45 -17.01
N PHE A 192 -25.47 7.54 -17.83
CA PHE A 192 -26.10 7.88 -19.12
C PHE A 192 -27.60 7.61 -19.19
N GLY A 193 -28.26 7.22 -18.09
CA GLY A 193 -29.72 7.25 -18.00
C GLY A 193 -30.44 6.49 -19.12
N GLY A 194 -30.31 5.15 -19.14
CA GLY A 194 -31.08 4.30 -20.04
C GLY A 194 -30.52 4.22 -21.48
N GLU A 195 -30.37 3.00 -21.98
CA GLU A 195 -30.02 2.65 -23.36
C GLU A 195 -28.66 3.14 -23.90
N VAL A 196 -27.59 2.51 -23.42
CA VAL A 196 -26.40 2.31 -24.26
C VAL A 196 -26.61 1.01 -25.03
N ALA A 197 -27.03 1.15 -26.29
CA ALA A 197 -27.14 0.05 -27.25
C ALA A 197 -25.82 -0.72 -27.31
N ILE A 198 -25.89 -2.01 -26.97
CA ILE A 198 -24.77 -2.95 -27.00
C ILE A 198 -24.40 -3.16 -28.47
N VAL A 199 -23.34 -2.50 -28.94
CA VAL A 199 -22.68 -2.91 -30.18
C VAL A 199 -22.01 -4.25 -29.91
N GLY A 200 -22.61 -5.29 -30.48
CA GLY A 200 -22.46 -6.68 -30.10
C GLY A 200 -21.19 -7.38 -30.57
N SER A 201 -21.17 -8.67 -30.20
CA SER A 201 -20.44 -9.81 -30.78
C SER A 201 -19.45 -10.53 -29.84
N ARG A 202 -18.79 -9.85 -28.88
CA ARG A 202 -17.82 -10.53 -27.98
C ARG A 202 -18.29 -10.72 -26.54
N ALA A 203 -19.16 -9.84 -26.04
CA ALA A 203 -19.66 -9.88 -24.65
C ALA A 203 -20.69 -11.01 -24.41
N GLU A 204 -21.50 -11.36 -25.42
CA GLU A 204 -22.44 -12.48 -25.32
C GLU A 204 -21.72 -13.83 -25.29
N GLN A 205 -20.63 -13.98 -26.04
CA GLN A 205 -19.81 -15.19 -26.00
C GLN A 205 -19.17 -15.40 -24.61
N ILE A 206 -18.75 -14.32 -23.93
CA ILE A 206 -18.18 -14.38 -22.59
C ILE A 206 -19.26 -14.71 -21.54
N LYS A 207 -20.47 -14.12 -21.64
CA LYS A 207 -21.58 -14.45 -20.73
C LYS A 207 -21.97 -15.92 -20.81
N ILE A 208 -21.99 -16.49 -22.02
CA ILE A 208 -22.30 -17.92 -22.22
C ILE A 208 -21.17 -18.78 -21.64
N ALA A 209 -19.90 -18.46 -21.89
CA ALA A 209 -18.76 -19.24 -21.38
C ALA A 209 -18.66 -19.27 -19.85
N VAL A 210 -18.91 -18.15 -19.17
CA VAL A 210 -18.89 -18.06 -17.70
C VAL A 210 -20.04 -18.86 -17.09
N LYS A 211 -21.24 -18.80 -17.67
CA LYS A 211 -22.40 -19.55 -17.17
C LYS A 211 -22.22 -21.06 -17.33
N THR A 212 -21.63 -21.51 -18.43
CA THR A 212 -21.38 -22.94 -18.68
C THR A 212 -20.27 -23.50 -17.79
N ASN A 213 -19.19 -22.76 -17.51
CA ASN A 213 -18.10 -23.24 -16.64
C ASN A 213 -18.47 -23.27 -15.15
N ILE A 214 -19.31 -22.35 -14.66
CA ILE A 214 -19.77 -22.37 -13.27
C ILE A 214 -20.72 -23.55 -13.01
N LEU A 215 -21.57 -23.89 -13.99
CA LEU A 215 -22.49 -25.02 -13.87
C LEU A 215 -21.75 -26.37 -13.96
N ASN A 216 -20.78 -26.50 -14.87
CA ASN A 216 -20.03 -27.76 -15.02
C ASN A 216 -19.07 -28.05 -13.86
N SER A 217 -18.61 -27.03 -13.12
CA SER A 217 -17.74 -27.23 -11.95
C SER A 217 -18.50 -27.56 -10.66
N CYS A 218 -19.84 -27.55 -10.68
CA CYS A 218 -20.68 -27.98 -9.55
C CYS A 218 -21.19 -29.43 -9.69
N GLU A 219 -20.97 -30.10 -10.83
CA GLU A 219 -21.48 -31.46 -11.11
C GLU A 219 -20.37 -32.52 -11.33
N SER A 220 -19.11 -32.25 -10.94
CA SER A 220 -18.01 -33.22 -11.01
C SER A 220 -17.23 -33.34 -9.71
#